data_AF-A0A849EH47-F1
#
_entry.id   AF-A0A849EH47-F1
#
_cell.length_a   1.000
_cell.length_b   1.000
_cell.length_c   1.000
_cell.angle_alpha   90.00
_cell.angle_beta   90.00
_cell.angle_gamma   90.00
#
_symmetry.space_group_name_H-M   'P 1'
#
loop_
_entity.id
_entity.type
_entity.pdbx_description
1 polymer ?
#
loop_
_entity_poly.entity_id
_entity_poly.type
_entity_poly.pdbx_seq_one_letter_code
_entity_poly.pdbx_strand_id
1 'polypeptide(L)' 'VPGTPAHSWQAVAAGGTSIGNKGMMVAAKTLTLTAMDIFKDPTLVSKAKEEFIEQRGADFQYIPLLGDRSPALNYRN' A
#
# COMPACT_ATOMS: atom_id res chain seq x y z
N VAL A 1 1.39 -14.03 -9.75
CA VAL A 1 1.05 -15.21 -10.59
C VAL A 1 -0.41 -15.54 -10.35
N PRO A 2 -1.23 -15.76 -11.39
CA PRO A 2 -2.66 -16.06 -11.20
C PRO A 2 -2.86 -17.20 -10.19
N GLY A 3 -3.76 -17.00 -9.22
CA GLY A 3 -4.05 -17.98 -8.16
C GLY A 3 -3.08 -18.01 -6.97
N THR A 4 -2.02 -17.19 -6.93
CA THR A 4 -1.13 -17.11 -5.77
C THR A 4 -1.73 -16.20 -4.67
N PRO A 5 -1.91 -16.69 -3.43
CA PRO A 5 -2.37 -15.85 -2.32
C PRO A 5 -1.41 -14.68 -2.03
N ALA A 6 -1.96 -13.51 -1.72
CA ALA A 6 -1.16 -12.38 -1.24
C ALA A 6 -0.50 -12.71 0.11
N HIS A 7 0.63 -12.06 0.41
CA HIS A 7 1.38 -12.25 1.65
C HIS A 7 1.80 -13.72 1.92
N SER A 8 2.17 -14.45 0.87
CA SER A 8 2.62 -15.85 0.94
C SER A 8 4.06 -16.01 0.46
N TRP A 9 4.75 -17.08 0.90
CA TRP A 9 6.09 -17.42 0.40
C TRP A 9 6.09 -17.71 -1.11
N GLN A 10 5.01 -18.26 -1.63
CA GLN A 10 4.79 -18.48 -3.06
C GLN A 10 4.80 -17.15 -3.83
N ALA A 11 4.22 -16.09 -3.26
CA ALA A 11 4.28 -14.74 -3.85
C ALA A 11 5.70 -14.18 -3.82
N VAL A 12 6.43 -14.38 -2.71
CA VAL A 12 7.84 -13.94 -2.58
C VAL A 12 8.73 -14.63 -3.61
N ALA A 13 8.60 -15.95 -3.77
CA ALA A 13 9.37 -16.74 -4.74
C ALA A 13 9.18 -16.25 -6.19
N ALA A 14 8.01 -15.71 -6.53
CA ALA A 14 7.75 -15.15 -7.84
C ALA A 14 8.49 -13.83 -8.12
N GLY A 15 8.97 -13.13 -7.09
CA GLY A 15 9.65 -11.84 -7.22
C GLY A 15 10.91 -11.88 -8.09
N GLY A 16 11.74 -12.92 -7.95
CA GLY A 16 12.98 -13.08 -8.71
C GLY A 16 12.80 -13.58 -10.16
N THR A 17 11.56 -13.81 -10.59
CA THR A 17 11.25 -14.35 -11.92
C THR A 17 10.99 -13.23 -12.94
N SER A 18 10.91 -13.60 -14.22
CA SER A 18 10.61 -12.63 -15.29
C SER A 18 9.26 -11.94 -15.12
N ILE A 19 8.25 -12.61 -14.56
CA ILE A 19 6.94 -11.99 -14.29
C ILE A 19 7.04 -10.96 -13.16
N GLY A 20 7.84 -11.23 -12.12
CA GLY A 20 8.13 -10.28 -11.04
C GLY A 20 8.79 -9.02 -11.56
N ASN A 21 9.87 -9.17 -12.35
CA ASN A 21 10.59 -8.04 -12.94
C ASN A 21 9.71 -7.18 -13.87
N LYS A 22 8.87 -7.80 -14.71
CA LYS A 22 7.94 -7.08 -15.59
C LYS A 22 6.87 -6.32 -14.78
N GLY A 23 6.32 -6.95 -13.73
CA GLY A 23 5.38 -6.31 -12.83
C GLY A 23 6.00 -5.11 -12.09
N MET A 24 7.23 -5.26 -11.60
CA MET A 24 8.00 -4.18 -10.97
C MET A 24 8.13 -2.96 -11.90
N MET A 25 8.50 -3.17 -13.18
CA MET A 25 8.63 -2.06 -14.13
C MET A 25 7.31 -1.35 -14.41
N VAL A 26 6.19 -2.08 -14.46
CA VAL A 26 4.86 -1.46 -14.60
C VAL A 26 4.54 -0.62 -13.36
N ALA A 27 4.71 -1.18 -12.16
CA ALA A 27 4.46 -0.47 -10.91
C ALA A 27 5.31 0.80 -10.79
N ALA A 28 6.61 0.72 -11.11
CA ALA A 28 7.51 1.87 -11.08
C ALA A 28 7.07 3.00 -12.03
N LYS A 29 6.66 2.65 -13.25
CA LYS A 29 6.14 3.62 -14.23
C LYS A 29 4.84 4.26 -13.75
N THR A 30 3.90 3.46 -13.25
CA THR A 30 2.63 3.97 -12.70
C THR A 30 2.89 4.97 -11.58
N LEU A 31 3.69 4.60 -10.57
CA LEU A 31 4.00 5.49 -9.44
C LEU A 31 4.68 6.79 -9.91
N THR A 32 5.63 6.70 -10.83
CA THR A 32 6.37 7.86 -11.35
C THR A 32 5.44 8.80 -12.11
N LEU A 33 4.62 8.28 -13.02
CA LEU A 33 3.68 9.09 -13.81
C LEU A 33 2.61 9.73 -12.91
N THR A 34 2.08 8.99 -11.94
CA THR A 34 1.15 9.56 -10.95
C THR A 34 1.81 10.69 -10.15
N ALA A 35 3.06 10.53 -9.72
CA ALA A 35 3.78 11.60 -9.02
C ALA A 35 4.03 12.82 -9.92
N MET A 36 4.34 12.61 -11.20
CA MET A 36 4.49 13.70 -12.17
C MET A 36 3.18 14.46 -12.37
N ASP A 37 2.04 13.77 -12.45
CA ASP A 37 0.74 14.41 -12.58
C ASP A 37 0.39 15.22 -11.34
N ILE A 38 0.65 14.68 -10.14
CA ILE A 38 0.49 15.39 -8.87
C ILE A 38 1.36 16.66 -8.81
N PHE A 39 2.62 16.60 -9.28
CA PHE A 39 3.49 17.79 -9.29
C PHE A 39 3.05 18.85 -10.30
N LYS A 40 2.46 18.44 -11.43
CA LYS A 40 1.92 19.36 -12.43
C LYS A 40 0.60 19.99 -11.99
N ASP A 41 -0.25 19.23 -11.31
CA ASP A 41 -1.52 19.68 -10.76
C ASP A 41 -1.65 19.29 -9.28
N PRO A 42 -1.22 20.18 -8.36
CA PRO A 42 -1.34 19.95 -6.92
C PRO A 42 -2.79 19.79 -6.44
N THR A 43 -3.80 20.21 -7.23
CA THR A 43 -5.21 20.07 -6.84
C THR A 43 -5.66 18.61 -6.77
N LEU A 44 -4.96 17.71 -7.47
CA LEU A 44 -5.19 16.27 -7.40
C LEU A 44 -5.05 15.72 -5.97
N VAL A 45 -4.13 16.29 -5.17
CA VAL A 45 -3.95 15.88 -3.77
C VAL A 45 -5.17 16.24 -2.93
N SER A 46 -5.74 17.44 -3.12
CA SER A 46 -6.95 17.84 -2.39
C SER A 46 -8.12 16.93 -2.74
N LYS A 47 -8.36 16.72 -4.04
CA LYS A 47 -9.45 15.86 -4.53
C LYS A 47 -9.33 14.42 -4.04
N ALA A 48 -8.13 13.83 -4.13
CA ALA A 48 -7.89 12.48 -3.64
C ALA A 48 -8.12 12.36 -2.12
N LYS A 49 -7.77 13.41 -1.36
CA LYS A 49 -8.00 13.43 0.08
C LYS A 49 -9.47 13.61 0.44
N GLU A 50 -10.20 14.44 -0.30
CA GLU A 50 -11.65 14.61 -0.18
C GLU A 50 -12.37 13.27 -0.44
N GLU A 51 -12.06 12.61 -1.56
CA GLU A 51 -12.57 11.27 -1.89
C GLU A 51 -12.27 10.25 -0.77
N PHE A 52 -11.03 10.23 -0.27
CA PHE A 52 -10.65 9.30 0.79
C PHE A 52 -11.44 9.52 2.08
N ILE A 53 -11.67 10.77 2.47
CA ILE A 53 -12.46 11.10 3.67
C ILE A 53 -13.92 10.69 3.47
N GLU A 54 -14.48 10.94 2.29
CA GLU A 54 -15.84 10.56 1.93
C GLU A 54 -16.03 9.03 1.97
N GLN A 55 -15.18 8.28 1.29
CA GLN A 55 -15.28 6.81 1.24
C GLN A 55 -15.04 6.13 2.59
N ARG A 56 -14.11 6.67 3.38
CA ARG A 56 -13.79 6.14 4.71
C ARG A 56 -14.93 6.40 5.71
N GLY A 57 -15.68 7.48 5.51
CA GLY A 57 -16.74 7.94 6.41
C GLY A 57 -16.22 8.91 7.48
N ALA A 58 -17.04 9.90 7.82
CA ALA A 58 -16.70 10.96 8.77
C ALA A 58 -16.44 10.43 10.20
N ASP A 59 -17.12 9.35 10.58
CA ASP A 59 -17.05 8.76 11.92
C ASP A 59 -16.02 7.63 12.04
N PHE A 60 -15.17 7.43 11.02
CA PHE A 60 -14.17 6.38 11.04
C PHE A 60 -13.16 6.60 12.18
N GLN A 61 -13.11 5.64 13.10
CA GLN A 61 -12.09 5.57 14.14
C GLN A 61 -11.12 4.44 13.81
N TYR A 62 -9.83 4.77 13.70
CA TYR A 62 -8.80 3.76 13.55
C TYR A 62 -8.63 3.02 14.88
N ILE A 63 -9.02 1.74 14.88
CA ILE A 63 -8.80 0.83 16.01
C ILE A 63 -7.79 -0.22 15.55
N PRO A 64 -6.56 -0.23 16.11
CA PRO A 64 -5.59 -1.24 15.73
C PRO A 64 -6.09 -2.63 16.15
N LEU A 65 -5.89 -3.63 15.30
CA LEU A 65 -6.24 -5.03 15.61
C LEU A 65 -5.50 -5.58 16.85
N LEU A 66 -4.41 -4.92 17.25
CA LEU A 66 -3.65 -5.28 18.45
C LEU A 66 -4.39 -4.91 19.75
N GLY A 67 -5.33 -3.96 19.72
CA GLY A 67 -5.99 -3.45 20.92
C GLY A 67 -5.01 -2.77 21.89
N ASP A 68 -5.43 -2.62 23.14
CA ASP A 68 -4.63 -2.04 24.22
C ASP A 68 -3.89 -3.13 25.00
N ARG A 69 -2.94 -3.79 24.32
CA ARG A 69 -2.09 -4.83 24.92
C ARG A 69 -0.67 -4.34 25.12
N SER A 70 -0.05 -4.77 26.20
CA SER A 70 1.40 -4.64 26.35
C SER A 70 2.13 -5.36 25.21
N PRO A 71 3.31 -4.88 24.78
CA PRO A 71 4.15 -5.58 23.81
C PRO A 71 4.35 -7.04 24.22
N ALA A 72 4.30 -7.96 23.24
CA ALA A 72 4.43 -9.39 23.51
C ALA A 72 5.78 -9.76 24.16
N LEU A 73 6.82 -8.97 23.88
CA LEU A 73 8.19 -9.21 24.27
C LEU A 73 8.87 -7.87 24.59
N ASN A 74 9.71 -7.87 25.63
CA ASN A 74 10.66 -6.79 25.88
C ASN A 74 11.99 -7.14 25.20
N TYR A 75 12.24 -6.59 24.01
CA TYR A 75 13.45 -6.85 23.22
C TYR A 75 14.72 -6.15 23.77
N ARG A 76 14.67 -5.52 24.96
CA ARG A 76 15.77 -4.72 25.52
C ARG A 76 16.37 -5.26 26.82
N ASN A 77 16.02 -6.48 27.24
CA ASN A 77 16.63 -7.18 28.38
C ASN A 77 17.31 -8.47 27.92
#